data_AF-A0A956W2Y4-F1
#
_entry.id   AF-A0A956W2Y4-F1
#
_cell.length_a   1.000
_cell.length_b   1.000
_cell.length_c   1.000
_cell.angle_alpha   90.00
_cell.angle_beta   90.00
_cell.angle_gamma   90.00
#
_symmetry.space_group_name_H-M   'P 1'
#
loop_
_entity.id
_entity.type
_entity.pdbx_description
1 polymer ?
#
loop_
_entity_poly.entity_id
_entity_poly.type
_entity_poly.pdbx_seq_one_letter_code
_entity_poly.pdbx_strand_id
1 'polypeptide(L)' 'RTPAITAVLWNRPQTPNNPRRLRWANYYDGAENDDPIAAAIATDGSLVRIRANGTTIEHNRVASPGSGSTYSTWTTLA' A
#
# COMPACT_ATOMS: atom_id res chain seq x y z
N ARG A 1 -15.80 10.13 3.98
CA ARG A 1 -16.41 8.78 3.89
C ARG A 1 -15.24 7.81 3.69
N THR A 2 -14.74 7.18 4.74
CA THR A 2 -13.53 6.32 4.65
C THR A 2 -13.90 5.02 3.93
N PRO A 3 -13.23 4.66 2.82
CA PRO A 3 -13.49 3.36 2.18
C PRO A 3 -12.96 2.26 3.08
N ALA A 4 -13.84 1.36 3.52
CA ALA A 4 -13.46 0.13 4.22
C ALA A 4 -13.46 -1.02 3.21
N ILE A 5 -12.28 -1.52 2.85
CA ILE A 5 -12.15 -2.78 2.13
C ILE A 5 -12.11 -3.91 3.18
N THR A 6 -13.08 -4.81 3.09
CA THR A 6 -13.15 -6.01 3.93
C THR A 6 -12.49 -7.17 3.20
N ALA A 7 -11.33 -7.63 3.68
CA ALA A 7 -10.71 -8.86 3.20
C ALA A 7 -11.06 -10.01 4.16
N VAL A 8 -11.72 -11.04 3.65
CA VAL A 8 -12.00 -12.27 4.39
C VAL A 8 -10.97 -13.31 3.95
N LEU A 9 -10.03 -13.65 4.84
CA LEU A 9 -9.13 -14.79 4.65
C LEU A 9 -9.89 -16.09 4.96
N TRP A 10 -10.27 -16.82 3.91
CA TRP A 10 -10.89 -18.15 4.05
C TRP A 10 -9.83 -19.23 4.27
N ASN A 11 -9.30 -19.35 5.49
CA ASN A 11 -8.91 -20.66 6.03
C ASN A 11 -8.56 -20.62 7.53
N ARG A 12 -9.53 -20.91 8.42
CA ARG A 12 -9.31 -21.61 9.71
C ARG A 12 -10.62 -21.84 10.47
N PRO A 13 -10.76 -22.95 11.22
CA PRO A 13 -11.92 -23.18 12.07
C PRO A 13 -11.98 -22.09 13.15
N GLN A 14 -13.05 -21.31 13.16
CA GLN A 14 -13.31 -20.33 14.22
C GLN A 14 -13.83 -21.06 15.46
N THR A 15 -13.32 -20.71 16.64
CA THR A 15 -14.06 -20.97 17.90
C THR A 15 -15.41 -20.24 17.80
N PRO A 16 -16.56 -20.89 18.11
CA PRO A 16 -17.86 -20.48 17.56
C PRO A 16 -18.38 -19.09 18.01
N ASN A 17 -17.72 -18.44 18.97
CA ASN A 17 -18.30 -17.31 19.70
C ASN A 17 -17.47 -16.01 19.64
N ASN A 18 -16.39 -15.96 18.86
CA ASN A 18 -15.60 -14.73 18.72
C ASN A 18 -14.87 -14.68 17.37
N PRO A 19 -15.48 -14.10 16.31
CA PRO A 19 -14.75 -13.87 15.07
C PRO A 19 -13.61 -12.88 15.36
N ARG A 20 -12.36 -13.36 15.33
CA ARG A 20 -11.18 -12.49 15.45
C ARG A 20 -11.23 -11.49 14.30
N ARG A 21 -11.63 -10.26 14.61
CA ARG A 21 -11.59 -9.15 13.65
C ARG A 21 -10.11 -8.84 13.39
N LEU A 22 -9.62 -9.23 12.21
CA LEU A 22 -8.29 -8.83 11.78
C LEU A 22 -8.26 -7.31 11.70
N ARG A 23 -7.34 -6.70 12.43
CA ARG A 23 -7.09 -5.26 12.32
C ARG A 23 -6.13 -5.07 11.16
N TRP A 24 -6.50 -4.20 10.24
CA TRP A 24 -5.55 -3.68 9.26
C TRP A 24 -4.49 -2.89 10.01
N ALA A 25 -3.23 -3.12 9.65
CA ALA A 25 -2.13 -2.24 9.97
C ALA A 25 -1.70 -1.53 8.70
N ASN A 26 -1.18 -0.32 8.84
CA ASN A 26 -0.57 0.36 7.70
C ASN A 26 0.57 -0.52 7.18
N TYR A 27 0.67 -0.62 5.86
CA TYR A 27 1.72 -1.40 5.21
C TYR A 27 3.12 -0.78 5.44
N TYR A 28 3.17 0.52 5.70
CA TYR A 28 4.36 1.29 6.11
C TYR A 28 3.97 2.54 6.90
N ASP A 29 4.95 3.14 7.59
CA ASP A 29 4.78 4.34 8.41
C ASP A 29 5.34 5.57 7.67
N GLY A 30 4.53 6.16 6.79
CA GLY A 30 4.93 7.31 5.97
C GLY A 30 3.88 8.42 6.00
N ALA A 31 4.34 9.67 6.00
CA ALA A 31 3.50 10.86 5.94
C ALA A 31 3.13 11.25 4.50
N GLU A 32 2.61 10.29 3.73
CA GLU A 32 2.12 10.57 2.38
C GLU A 32 0.71 11.17 2.44
N ASN A 33 0.44 12.12 1.54
CA ASN A 33 -0.90 12.64 1.37
C ASN A 33 -1.88 11.55 0.93
N ASP A 34 -3.15 11.71 1.30
CA ASP A 34 -4.25 10.85 0.85
C ASP A 34 -4.66 11.24 -0.58
N ASP A 35 -3.77 10.93 -1.54
CA ASP A 35 -3.92 11.22 -2.97
C ASP A 35 -3.92 9.91 -3.80
N PRO A 36 -4.54 9.90 -4.99
CA PRO A 36 -4.52 8.73 -5.87
C PRO A 36 -3.10 8.36 -6.32
N ILE A 37 -2.80 7.06 -6.28
CA ILE A 37 -1.51 6.50 -6.70
C ILE A 37 -1.76 5.31 -7.62
N ALA A 38 -1.15 5.33 -8.80
CA ALA A 38 -1.07 4.16 -9.67
C ALA A 38 0.08 3.27 -9.19
N ALA A 39 -0.16 1.96 -9.08
CA ALA A 39 0.83 1.02 -8.57
C ALA A 39 0.85 -0.26 -9.41
N ALA A 40 2.05 -0.78 -9.69
CA ALA A 40 2.26 -2.04 -10.39
C ALA A 40 3.48 -2.79 -9.82
N ILE A 41 3.40 -4.12 -9.79
CA ILE A 41 4.56 -4.98 -9.51
C ILE A 41 5.27 -5.25 -10.83
N ALA A 42 6.56 -4.91 -10.90
CA ALA A 42 7.38 -5.20 -12.06
C ALA A 42 7.84 -6.67 -12.05
N THR A 43 8.34 -7.16 -13.19
CA THR A 43 8.81 -8.55 -13.35
C THR A 43 9.93 -8.93 -12.38
N ASP A 44 10.73 -7.96 -11.92
CA ASP A 44 11.78 -8.15 -10.93
C ASP A 44 11.28 -8.18 -9.48
N GLY A 45 9.97 -8.11 -9.26
CA GLY A 45 9.34 -8.11 -7.94
C GLY A 45 9.33 -6.76 -7.24
N SER A 46 9.89 -5.71 -7.86
CA SER A 46 9.82 -4.35 -7.32
C SER A 46 8.41 -3.76 -7.45
N LEU A 47 8.06 -2.88 -6.51
CA LEU A 47 6.84 -2.08 -6.60
C LEU A 47 7.18 -0.75 -7.28
N VAL A 48 6.49 -0.45 -8.37
CA VAL A 48 6.53 0.85 -9.05
C VAL A 48 5.25 1.59 -8.73
N ARG A 49 5.38 2.84 -8.28
CA ARG A 49 4.28 3.74 -7.95
C ARG A 49 4.45 5.03 -8.74
N ILE A 50 3.34 5.60 -9.19
CA ILE A 50 3.28 6.89 -9.87
C ILE A 50 2.15 7.71 -9.25
N ARG A 51 2.41 8.99 -9.01
CA ARG A 51 1.41 9.94 -8.52
C ARG A 51 1.54 11.28 -9.23
N ALA A 52 0.46 12.05 -9.21
CA ALA A 52 0.51 13.48 -9.47
C ALA A 52 0.85 14.22 -8.17
N ASN A 53 1.73 15.21 -8.24
CA ASN A 53 2.02 16.15 -7.16
C ASN A 53 1.95 17.58 -7.72
N GLY A 54 0.78 18.21 -7.57
CA GLY A 54 0.48 19.49 -8.22
C GLY A 54 0.56 19.37 -9.75
N THR A 55 1.51 20.09 -10.36
CA THR A 55 1.74 20.08 -11.81
C THR A 55 2.81 19.07 -12.26
N THR A 56 3.37 18.31 -11.32
CA THR A 56 4.46 17.35 -11.60
C THR A 56 3.96 15.91 -11.50
N ILE A 57 4.60 15.03 -12.26
CA ILE A 57 4.46 13.58 -12.08
C ILE A 57 5.68 13.10 -11.30
N GLU A 58 5.44 12.25 -10.29
CA GLU A 58 6.51 11.65 -9.51
C GLU A 58 6.38 10.13 -9.57
N HIS A 59 7.51 9.44 -9.52
CA HIS A 59 7.55 7.99 -9.36
C HIS A 59 8.33 7.56 -8.11
N ASN A 60 7.98 6.39 -7.58
CA ASN A 60 8.68 5.72 -6.51
C ASN A 60 8.88 4.26 -6.92
N ARG A 61 10.12 3.76 -6.85
CA ARG A 61 10.45 2.35 -7.08
C ARG A 61 11.00 1.75 -5.81
N VAL A 62 10.29 0.78 -5.25
CA VAL A 62 10.71 0.03 -4.07
C VAL A 62 11.21 -1.34 -4.52
N ALA A 63 12.52 -1.55 -4.47
CA ALA A 63 13.17 -2.76 -5.00
C ALA A 63 12.70 -4.05 -4.31
N SER A 64 12.42 -3.99 -3.00
CA SER A 64 11.91 -5.10 -2.21
C SER A 64 10.76 -4.59 -1.33
N PRO A 65 9.52 -4.57 -1.85
CA PRO A 65 8.38 -4.07 -1.10
C PRO A 65 8.04 -5.02 0.04
N GLY A 66 7.89 -4.47 1.24
CA GLY A 66 7.58 -5.21 2.45
C GLY A 66 7.20 -4.26 3.58
N SER A 67 6.67 -4.83 4.66
CA SER A 67 6.42 -4.06 5.87
C SER A 67 7.70 -3.40 6.36
N GLY A 68 7.68 -2.08 6.54
CA GLY A 68 8.85 -1.30 6.99
C GLY A 68 9.82 -0.87 5.88
N SER A 69 9.57 -1.20 4.60
CA SER A 69 10.31 -0.59 3.50
C SER A 69 10.04 0.91 3.40
N THR A 70 10.93 1.65 2.74
CA THR A 70 10.75 3.09 2.50
C THR A 70 9.90 3.31 1.25
N TYR A 71 8.74 3.93 1.42
CA TYR A 71 7.80 4.26 0.34
C TYR A 71 7.76 5.76 0.02
N SER A 72 8.37 6.59 0.86
CA SER A 72 8.29 8.05 0.84
C SER A 72 9.33 8.74 -0.06
N THR A 73 10.19 7.98 -0.74
CA THR A 73 11.20 8.54 -1.65
C THR A 73 10.67 8.64 -3.06
N TRP A 74 10.33 9.85 -3.48
CA TRP A 74 9.76 10.15 -4.79
C TRP A 74 10.79 10.86 -5.68
N THR A 75 10.80 10.51 -6.97
CA THR A 75 11.63 11.17 -7.99
C THR A 75 10.70 11.80 -9.04
N THR A 76 10.93 13.07 -9.37
CA THR A 76 10.12 13.80 -10.36
C THR A 76 10.42 13.32 -11.78
N LEU A 77 9.37 13.03 -12.54
CA LEU A 77 9.39 12.74 -13.96
C LEU A 77 8.92 14.01 -14.68
N ALA A 78 9.90 14.85 -15.04
CA ALA A 78 9.82 16.06 -15.90
C ALA A 78 8.52 16.88 -15.85
#